data_AF-C7LTL4-F1
#
_entry.id   AF-C7LTL4-F1
#
_cell.length_a   1.000
_cell.length_b   1.000
_cell.length_c   1.000
_cell.angle_alpha   90.00
_cell.angle_beta   90.00
_cell.angle_gamma   90.00
#
_symmetry.space_group_name_H-M   'P 1'
#
loop_
_entity.id
_entity.type
_entity.pdbx_description
1 polymer ?
#
loop_
_entity_poly.entity_id
_entity_poly.type
_entity_poly.pdbx_seq_one_letter_code
_entity_poly.pdbx_strand_id
1 'polypeptide(L)'
;MASKLKHNWLLSRAEAADLLRKLADTLEQESDDLSEYGISLAELVKFKVKVDLGQDDALEVKFTGKGLKVCGADDPCGSGVVCESYSKLKKRMQIYFKAIRESVARGEMPSREIVSVFLSDSEKMISYHGYGDDFYPAYAEICERLRASFDHEDQAATAAVVEELAQAKKSCHDRYK
;
A
#
# COMPACT_ATOMS: atom_id res chain seq x y z
N MET A 1 -1.31 -11.91 8.79
CA MET A 1 -1.93 -12.80 7.78
C MET A 1 -2.24 -11.94 6.54
N ALA A 2 -1.51 -12.11 5.44
CA ALA A 2 -1.77 -11.36 4.21
C ALA A 2 -3.19 -11.66 3.71
N SER A 3 -4.03 -10.63 3.60
CA SER A 3 -5.36 -10.78 3.01
C SER A 3 -5.19 -11.23 1.57
N LYS A 4 -5.74 -12.41 1.25
CA LYS A 4 -5.78 -12.94 -0.10
C LYS A 4 -6.79 -12.11 -0.87
N LEU A 5 -6.32 -11.37 -1.88
CA LEU A 5 -7.21 -10.69 -2.83
C LEU A 5 -7.99 -11.78 -3.55
N LYS A 6 -9.32 -11.62 -3.70
CA LYS A 6 -10.16 -12.55 -4.43
C LYS A 6 -11.02 -11.75 -5.40
N HIS A 7 -10.74 -11.85 -6.69
CA HIS A 7 -11.67 -11.41 -7.72
C HIS A 7 -12.63 -12.56 -8.01
N ASN A 8 -13.91 -12.26 -8.10
CA ASN A 8 -14.92 -13.19 -8.55
C ASN A 8 -15.73 -12.52 -9.64
N TRP A 9 -15.60 -13.01 -10.86
CA TRP A 9 -16.35 -12.53 -12.00
C TRP A 9 -17.36 -13.55 -12.42
N LEU A 10 -18.56 -13.07 -12.73
CA LEU A 10 -19.56 -13.84 -13.46
C LEU A 10 -19.54 -13.31 -14.89
N LEU A 11 -19.05 -14.13 -15.81
CA LEU A 11 -18.83 -13.78 -17.21
C LEU A 11 -19.80 -14.55 -18.09
N SER A 12 -20.25 -13.92 -19.17
CA SER A 12 -20.86 -14.63 -20.29
C SER A 12 -19.83 -15.52 -20.99
N ARG A 13 -20.30 -16.45 -21.82
CA ARG A 13 -19.41 -17.32 -22.63
C ARG A 13 -18.44 -16.53 -23.51
N ALA A 14 -18.90 -15.41 -24.09
CA ALA A 14 -18.07 -14.58 -24.95
C ALA A 14 -16.96 -13.88 -24.15
N GLU A 15 -17.30 -13.27 -23.03
CA GLU A 15 -16.34 -12.60 -22.13
C GLU A 15 -15.34 -13.59 -21.53
N ALA A 16 -15.78 -14.80 -21.18
CA ALA A 16 -14.90 -15.83 -20.68
C ALA A 16 -13.94 -16.37 -21.77
N ALA A 17 -14.43 -16.54 -23.00
CA ALA A 17 -13.58 -16.94 -24.12
C ALA A 17 -12.52 -15.87 -24.44
N ASP A 18 -12.91 -14.60 -24.37
CA ASP A 18 -12.00 -13.47 -24.56
C ASP A 18 -10.92 -13.40 -23.46
N LEU A 19 -11.32 -13.52 -22.19
CA LEU A 19 -10.40 -13.58 -21.05
C LEU A 19 -9.40 -14.73 -21.19
N LEU A 20 -9.85 -15.92 -21.57
CA LEU A 20 -8.98 -17.09 -21.70
C LEU A 20 -7.98 -16.96 -22.86
N ARG A 21 -8.37 -16.30 -23.96
CA ARG A 21 -7.44 -16.01 -25.06
C ARG A 21 -6.37 -15.02 -24.64
N LYS A 22 -6.77 -13.92 -24.01
CA LYS A 22 -5.82 -12.91 -23.51
C LYS A 22 -4.86 -13.49 -22.49
N LEU A 23 -5.34 -14.36 -21.61
CA LEU A 23 -4.47 -15.09 -20.68
C LEU A 23 -3.46 -15.97 -21.43
N ALA A 24 -3.88 -16.67 -22.49
CA ALA A 24 -2.97 -17.45 -23.31
C ALA A 24 -1.94 -16.55 -24.00
N ASP A 25 -2.36 -15.46 -24.63
CA ASP A 25 -1.48 -14.51 -25.32
C ASP A 25 -0.43 -13.91 -24.36
N THR A 26 -0.85 -13.50 -23.16
CA THR A 26 0.05 -12.95 -22.13
C THR A 26 1.10 -13.98 -21.69
N LEU A 27 0.72 -15.25 -21.51
CA LEU A 27 1.64 -16.33 -21.18
C LEU A 27 2.61 -16.65 -22.32
N GLU A 28 2.14 -16.64 -23.57
CA GLU A 28 2.97 -16.85 -24.76
C GLU A 28 3.99 -15.72 -24.97
N GLN A 29 3.63 -14.50 -24.56
CA GLN A 29 4.49 -13.32 -24.63
C GLN A 29 5.45 -13.18 -23.43
N GLU A 30 5.46 -14.15 -22.50
CA GLU A 30 6.21 -14.08 -21.24
C GLU A 30 5.95 -12.79 -20.45
N SER A 31 4.73 -12.25 -20.56
CA SER A 31 4.30 -11.07 -19.84
C SER A 31 3.52 -11.47 -18.59
N ASP A 32 3.62 -10.67 -17.54
CA ASP A 32 2.87 -10.87 -16.31
C ASP A 32 1.63 -9.97 -16.24
N ASP A 33 1.39 -9.09 -17.22
CA ASP A 33 0.37 -8.05 -17.13
C ASP A 33 -0.87 -8.35 -17.98
N LEU A 34 -1.95 -8.74 -17.32
CA LEU A 34 -3.30 -8.79 -17.89
C LEU A 34 -3.98 -7.41 -17.69
N SER A 35 -3.41 -6.40 -18.32
CA SER A 35 -3.68 -4.97 -18.07
C SER A 35 -5.16 -4.58 -18.23
N GLU A 36 -5.89 -5.15 -19.20
CA GLU A 36 -7.33 -4.91 -19.36
C GLU A 36 -8.20 -5.37 -18.19
N TYR A 37 -7.72 -6.35 -17.42
CA TYR A 37 -8.43 -6.86 -16.25
C TYR A 37 -7.81 -6.39 -14.93
N GLY A 38 -6.76 -5.56 -14.99
CA GLY A 38 -6.03 -5.08 -13.82
C GLY A 38 -5.40 -6.21 -13.00
N ILE A 39 -5.02 -7.32 -13.65
CA ILE A 39 -4.41 -8.47 -12.99
C ILE A 39 -2.94 -8.58 -13.39
N SER A 40 -2.07 -8.72 -12.39
CA SER A 40 -0.72 -9.21 -12.58
C SER A 40 -0.63 -10.71 -12.27
N LEU A 41 -0.16 -11.51 -13.22
CA LEU A 41 0.08 -12.95 -13.08
C LEU A 41 1.23 -13.25 -12.11
N ALA A 42 2.20 -12.34 -11.97
CA ALA A 42 3.31 -12.46 -11.02
C ALA A 42 2.85 -12.61 -9.56
N GLU A 43 1.68 -12.06 -9.23
CA GLU A 43 1.10 -12.09 -7.88
C GLU A 43 -0.01 -13.12 -7.70
N LEU A 44 -0.27 -13.91 -8.75
CA LEU A 44 -1.35 -14.87 -8.80
C LEU A 44 -1.02 -16.12 -7.97
N VAL A 45 -1.81 -16.32 -6.92
CA VAL A 45 -1.70 -17.50 -6.04
C VAL A 45 -2.67 -18.60 -6.46
N LYS A 46 -3.83 -18.24 -7.03
CA LYS A 46 -4.82 -19.22 -7.48
C LYS A 46 -5.69 -18.66 -8.60
N PHE A 47 -5.79 -19.40 -9.69
CA PHE A 47 -6.79 -19.23 -10.75
C PHE A 47 -7.80 -20.37 -10.67
N LYS A 48 -9.10 -20.05 -10.68
CA LYS A 48 -10.17 -21.06 -10.70
C LYS A 48 -11.26 -20.62 -11.67
N VAL A 49 -11.56 -21.48 -12.64
CA VAL A 49 -12.72 -21.35 -13.51
C VAL A 49 -13.76 -22.37 -13.06
N LYS A 50 -14.99 -21.93 -12.83
CA LYS A 50 -16.15 -22.81 -12.64
C LYS A 50 -17.12 -22.53 -13.78
N VAL A 51 -17.43 -23.57 -14.54
CA VAL A 51 -18.42 -23.50 -15.62
C VAL A 51 -19.72 -24.07 -15.09
N ASP A 52 -20.81 -23.30 -15.15
CA ASP A 52 -22.16 -23.76 -14.81
C ASP A 52 -23.05 -23.65 -16.05
N LEU A 53 -23.17 -24.74 -16.80
CA LEU A 53 -23.92 -24.80 -18.06
C LEU A 53 -25.43 -25.00 -17.81
N GLY A 54 -25.99 -24.25 -16.87
CA GLY A 54 -27.42 -24.21 -16.53
C GLY A 54 -28.20 -23.18 -17.35
N GLN A 55 -29.36 -22.74 -16.86
CA GLN A 55 -30.28 -21.83 -17.57
C GLN A 55 -29.69 -20.44 -17.90
N ASP A 56 -28.69 -19.97 -17.15
CA ASP A 56 -28.11 -18.62 -17.29
C ASP A 56 -26.71 -18.61 -17.94
N ASP A 57 -26.19 -19.78 -18.34
CA ASP A 57 -24.96 -19.92 -19.15
C ASP A 57 -23.75 -19.10 -18.64
N ALA A 58 -23.57 -19.08 -17.32
CA ALA A 58 -22.61 -18.21 -16.65
C ALA A 58 -21.31 -18.95 -16.28
N LEU A 59 -20.18 -18.32 -16.60
CA LEU A 59 -18.86 -18.75 -16.16
C LEU A 59 -18.43 -17.94 -14.93
N GLU A 60 -18.13 -18.62 -13.82
CA GLU A 60 -17.55 -17.97 -12.65
C GLU A 60 -16.02 -18.09 -12.70
N VAL A 61 -15.32 -16.96 -12.81
CA VAL A 61 -13.86 -16.91 -12.83
C VAL A 61 -13.36 -16.25 -11.55
N LYS A 62 -12.49 -16.96 -10.82
CA LYS A 62 -11.91 -16.53 -9.55
C LYS A 62 -10.39 -16.39 -9.66
N PHE A 63 -9.90 -15.17 -9.41
CA PHE A 63 -8.48 -14.90 -9.23
C PHE A 63 -8.18 -14.64 -7.77
N THR A 64 -7.12 -15.26 -7.24
CA THR A 64 -6.65 -15.00 -5.88
C THR A 64 -5.19 -14.58 -5.90
N GLY A 65 -4.88 -13.37 -5.42
CA GLY A 65 -3.52 -12.82 -5.37
C GLY A 65 -3.08 -12.41 -3.96
N LYS A 66 -1.77 -12.14 -3.79
CA LYS A 66 -1.24 -11.54 -2.56
C LYS A 66 -1.10 -10.04 -2.73
N GLY A 67 -1.88 -9.26 -1.97
CA GLY A 67 -1.29 -8.08 -1.33
C GLY A 67 -1.62 -6.69 -1.84
N LEU A 68 -2.48 -6.48 -2.83
CA LEU A 68 -2.69 -5.14 -3.41
C LEU A 68 -4.17 -4.72 -3.52
N LYS A 69 -4.48 -3.44 -3.25
CA LYS A 69 -5.81 -2.83 -3.44
C LYS A 69 -5.80 -2.18 -4.82
N VAL A 70 -6.70 -2.59 -5.71
CA VAL A 70 -6.95 -1.86 -6.96
C VAL A 70 -7.75 -0.61 -6.61
N CYS A 71 -7.19 0.55 -6.93
CA CYS A 71 -7.83 1.85 -6.73
C CYS A 71 -9.04 2.00 -7.66
N GLY A 72 -10.19 2.36 -7.10
CA GLY A 72 -11.37 2.78 -7.86
C GLY A 72 -11.20 4.18 -8.47
N ALA A 73 -12.19 4.62 -9.25
CA ALA A 73 -12.19 5.96 -9.83
C ALA A 73 -12.20 7.07 -8.77
N ASP A 74 -12.74 6.78 -7.58
CA ASP A 74 -12.77 7.68 -6.43
C ASP A 74 -11.53 7.56 -5.52
N ASP A 75 -10.61 6.63 -5.81
CA ASP A 75 -9.38 6.48 -5.04
C ASP A 75 -8.27 7.43 -5.59
N PRO A 76 -7.47 8.05 -4.71
CA PRO A 76 -6.51 9.12 -5.07
C PRO A 76 -5.34 8.68 -5.95
N CYS A 77 -5.11 7.37 -6.07
CA CYS A 77 -4.14 6.75 -6.95
C CYS A 77 -4.61 6.68 -8.41
N GLY A 78 -5.89 6.95 -8.69
CA GLY A 78 -6.51 6.79 -10.01
C GLY A 78 -6.98 5.36 -10.27
N SER A 79 -8.00 5.23 -11.13
CA SER A 79 -8.57 3.94 -11.49
C SER A 79 -7.51 3.00 -12.07
N GLY A 80 -7.45 1.76 -11.56
CA GLY A 80 -6.54 0.74 -12.06
C GLY A 80 -5.12 0.82 -11.51
N VAL A 81 -4.79 1.82 -10.69
CA VAL A 81 -3.50 1.87 -9.99
C VAL A 81 -3.53 0.94 -8.79
N VAL A 82 -2.43 0.21 -8.63
CA VAL A 82 -2.25 -0.76 -7.58
C VAL A 82 -1.57 -0.08 -6.39
N CYS A 83 -2.33 0.25 -5.34
CA CYS A 83 -1.79 0.88 -4.15
C CYS A 83 -1.75 -0.08 -2.96
N GLU A 84 -0.71 0.09 -2.12
CA GLU A 84 -0.70 -0.53 -0.80
C GLU A 84 -1.85 0.04 0.04
N SER A 85 -2.48 -0.77 0.89
CA SER A 85 -3.57 -0.23 1.71
C SER A 85 -3.05 0.73 2.79
N TYR A 86 -3.67 1.91 2.90
CA TYR A 86 -3.30 2.95 3.88
C TYR A 86 -3.19 2.39 5.32
N SER A 87 -4.11 1.50 5.73
CA SER A 87 -4.06 0.86 7.05
C SER A 87 -2.82 -0.03 7.25
N LYS A 88 -2.36 -0.75 6.21
CA LYS A 88 -1.12 -1.55 6.31
C LYS A 88 0.10 -0.64 6.39
N LEU A 89 0.14 0.40 5.55
CA LEU A 89 1.19 1.42 5.59
C LEU A 89 1.30 2.03 6.99
N LYS A 90 0.19 2.53 7.56
CA LYS A 90 0.15 3.10 8.92
C LYS A 90 0.60 2.12 10.00
N LYS A 91 0.23 0.84 9.89
CA LYS A 91 0.66 -0.21 10.83
C LYS A 91 2.18 -0.45 10.76
N ARG A 92 2.73 -0.51 9.55
CA ARG A 92 4.18 -0.65 9.34
C ARG A 92 4.93 0.58 9.88
N MET A 93 4.48 1.79 9.53
CA MET A 93 5.02 3.04 10.07
C MET A 93 4.99 3.07 11.61
N GLN A 94 3.92 2.61 12.24
CA GLN A 94 3.82 2.56 13.71
C GLN A 94 4.90 1.68 14.33
N ILE A 95 5.23 0.55 13.71
CA ILE A 95 6.29 -0.36 14.19
C ILE A 95 7.65 0.35 14.13
N TYR A 96 7.99 0.94 12.98
CA TYR A 96 9.25 1.65 12.82
C TYR A 96 9.35 2.88 13.72
N PHE A 97 8.26 3.65 13.84
CA PHE A 97 8.24 4.81 14.73
C PHE A 97 8.45 4.42 16.20
N LYS A 98 7.89 3.28 16.64
CA LYS A 98 8.15 2.75 17.99
C LYS A 98 9.63 2.41 18.18
N ALA A 99 10.25 1.74 17.22
CA ALA A 99 11.67 1.41 17.26
C ALA A 99 12.55 2.67 17.31
N ILE A 100 12.22 3.69 16.50
CA ILE A 100 12.92 5.00 16.52
C ILE A 100 12.83 5.65 17.90
N ARG A 101 11.62 5.71 18.48
CA ARG A 101 11.43 6.27 19.83
C ARG A 101 12.18 5.50 20.90
N GLU A 102 12.22 4.17 20.80
CA GLU A 102 12.95 3.33 21.75
C GLU A 102 14.47 3.56 21.69
N SER A 103 15.06 3.70 20.50
CA SER A 103 16.48 4.08 20.36
C SER A 103 16.76 5.45 20.98
N VAL A 104 15.98 6.47 20.61
CA VAL A 104 16.14 7.82 21.15
C VAL A 104 15.99 7.85 22.67
N ALA A 105 15.03 7.11 23.23
CA ALA A 105 14.81 7.04 24.68
C ALA A 105 15.98 6.41 25.44
N ARG A 106 16.76 5.55 24.79
CA ARG A 106 18.02 5.00 25.34
C ARG A 106 19.21 5.93 25.16
N GLY A 107 19.04 7.09 24.52
CA GLY A 107 20.15 7.94 24.15
C GLY A 107 21.02 7.33 23.05
N GLU A 108 20.41 6.58 22.14
CA GLU A 108 21.07 5.98 20.98
C GLU A 108 20.50 6.54 19.69
N MET A 109 21.33 6.58 18.64
CA MET A 109 20.83 6.83 17.29
C MET A 109 20.03 5.63 16.78
N PRO A 110 18.86 5.84 16.14
CA PRO A 110 18.14 4.77 15.46
C PRO A 110 18.95 4.22 14.27
N SER A 111 18.66 3.01 13.80
CA SER A 111 19.37 2.47 12.64
C SER A 111 18.97 3.20 11.35
N ARG A 112 19.94 3.34 10.43
CA ARG A 112 19.71 3.97 9.11
C ARG A 112 18.60 3.29 8.32
N GLU A 113 18.52 1.96 8.38
CA GLU A 113 17.46 1.20 7.71
C GLU A 113 16.07 1.60 8.23
N ILE A 114 15.88 1.63 9.55
CA ILE A 114 14.58 1.95 10.15
C ILE A 114 14.17 3.38 9.82
N VAL A 115 15.08 4.35 9.91
CA VAL A 115 14.80 5.76 9.59
C VAL A 115 14.47 5.91 8.10
N SER A 116 15.25 5.29 7.22
CA SER A 116 15.03 5.35 5.77
C SER A 116 13.67 4.79 5.38
N VAL A 117 13.27 3.63 5.92
CA VAL A 117 11.97 3.03 5.61
C VAL A 117 10.83 3.86 6.19
N PHE A 118 10.97 4.39 7.41
CA PHE A 118 9.96 5.27 8.01
C PHE A 118 9.75 6.56 7.20
N LEU A 119 10.82 7.19 6.70
CA LEU A 119 10.73 8.40 5.88
C LEU A 119 10.10 8.10 4.51
N SER A 120 10.48 7.00 3.85
CA SER A 120 9.86 6.59 2.58
C SER A 120 8.37 6.27 2.75
N ASP A 121 8.00 5.57 3.82
CA ASP A 121 6.60 5.31 4.15
C ASP A 121 5.83 6.61 4.50
N SER A 122 6.51 7.59 5.08
CA SER A 122 5.94 8.90 5.40
C SER A 122 5.60 9.71 4.16
N GLU A 123 6.51 9.74 3.17
CA GLU A 123 6.28 10.34 1.85
C GLU A 123 5.11 9.66 1.14
N LYS A 124 5.06 8.33 1.20
CA LYS A 124 3.94 7.56 0.65
C LYS A 124 2.64 7.86 1.39
N MET A 125 2.66 8.07 2.70
CA MET A 125 1.45 8.35 3.50
C MET A 125 0.82 9.69 3.12
N ILE A 126 1.63 10.73 2.93
CA ILE A 126 1.11 12.08 2.60
C ILE A 126 0.55 12.19 1.17
N SER A 127 0.74 11.17 0.32
CA SER A 127 0.08 11.09 -0.98
C SER A 127 -1.35 10.55 -0.93
N TYR A 128 -1.85 10.10 0.23
CA TYR A 128 -3.22 9.58 0.37
C TYR A 128 -4.19 10.69 0.78
N HIS A 129 -5.12 11.05 -0.09
CA HIS A 129 -6.13 12.05 0.24
C HIS A 129 -7.24 11.52 1.17
N GLY A 130 -7.83 12.42 1.96
CA GLY A 130 -8.97 12.14 2.84
C GLY A 130 -8.59 11.59 4.22
N TYR A 131 -7.31 11.58 4.58
CA TYR A 131 -6.81 10.98 5.84
C TYR A 131 -6.10 11.98 6.77
N GLY A 132 -6.41 13.28 6.62
CA GLY A 132 -5.86 14.36 7.43
C GLY A 132 -4.99 15.32 6.63
N ASP A 133 -5.35 15.59 5.37
CA ASP A 133 -4.60 16.37 4.38
C ASP A 133 -4.14 17.73 4.91
N ASP A 134 -4.96 18.40 5.75
CA ASP A 134 -4.62 19.65 6.43
C ASP A 134 -3.31 19.57 7.25
N PHE A 135 -2.94 18.38 7.72
CA PHE A 135 -1.74 18.14 8.53
C PHE A 135 -0.53 17.73 7.70
N TYR A 136 -0.70 17.36 6.42
CA TYR A 136 0.39 16.82 5.60
C TYR A 136 1.54 17.79 5.35
N PRO A 137 1.30 19.09 5.05
CA PRO A 137 2.40 20.03 4.88
C PRO A 137 3.29 20.14 6.12
N ALA A 138 2.68 20.33 7.30
CA ALA A 138 3.41 20.43 8.55
C ALA A 138 4.13 19.12 8.92
N TYR A 139 3.49 17.97 8.67
CA TYR A 139 4.12 16.65 8.89
C TYR A 139 5.33 16.43 7.99
N ALA A 140 5.25 16.82 6.71
CA ALA A 140 6.35 16.69 5.76
C ALA A 140 7.57 17.51 6.19
N GLU A 141 7.38 18.75 6.68
CA GLU A 141 8.47 19.57 7.22
C GLU A 141 9.18 18.90 8.41
N ILE A 142 8.43 18.24 9.29
CA ILE A 142 9.03 17.50 10.42
C ILE A 142 9.84 16.30 9.90
N CYS A 143 9.36 15.58 8.88
CA CYS A 143 10.10 14.49 8.24
C CYS A 143 11.41 14.97 7.60
N GLU A 144 11.42 16.13 6.94
CA GLU A 144 12.65 16.73 6.41
C GLU A 144 13.65 17.08 7.52
N ARG A 145 13.17 17.64 8.63
CA ARG A 145 14.02 17.90 9.80
C ARG A 145 14.59 16.62 10.39
N LEU A 146 13.81 15.54 10.44
CA LEU A 146 14.28 14.24 10.92
C LEU A 146 15.40 13.70 10.02
N ARG A 147 15.22 13.79 8.70
CA ARG A 147 16.24 13.40 7.73
C ARG A 147 17.53 14.18 7.95
N ALA A 148 17.43 15.51 8.02
CA ALA A 148 18.58 16.38 8.22
C ALA A 148 19.31 16.08 9.53
N SER A 149 18.60 16.01 10.66
CA SER A 149 19.22 15.74 11.96
C SER A 149 19.88 14.35 12.01
N PHE A 150 19.26 13.37 11.36
CA PHE A 150 19.76 12.01 11.30
C PHE A 150 21.03 11.89 10.43
N ASP A 151 21.04 12.52 9.24
CA ASP A 151 22.18 12.49 8.33
C ASP A 151 23.38 13.27 8.87
N HIS A 152 23.16 14.26 9.74
CA HIS A 152 24.21 14.94 10.50
C HIS A 152 24.66 14.20 11.76
N GLU A 153 24.07 13.05 12.07
CA GLU A 153 24.32 12.29 13.30
C GLU A 153 24.11 13.10 14.60
N ASP A 154 23.25 14.14 14.53
CA ASP A 154 22.90 14.96 15.69
C ASP A 154 21.83 14.25 16.52
N GLN A 155 22.28 13.56 17.55
CA GLN A 155 21.42 12.79 18.44
C GLN A 155 20.40 13.66 19.20
N ALA A 156 20.80 14.84 19.65
CA ALA A 156 19.91 15.72 20.41
C ALA A 156 18.82 16.31 19.52
N ALA A 157 19.19 16.76 18.32
CA ALA A 157 18.23 17.24 17.33
C ALA A 157 17.31 16.11 16.86
N THR A 158 17.85 14.91 16.60
CA THR A 158 17.04 13.74 16.22
C THR A 158 16.03 13.39 17.31
N ALA A 159 16.42 13.43 18.58
CA ALA A 159 15.52 13.19 19.69
C ALA A 159 14.37 14.21 19.77
N ALA A 160 14.70 15.50 19.59
CA ALA A 160 13.72 16.58 19.61
C ALA A 160 12.69 16.44 18.46
N VAL A 161 13.15 16.15 17.24
CA VAL A 161 12.27 15.98 16.09
C VAL A 161 11.37 14.74 16.23
N VAL A 162 11.89 13.65 16.80
CA VAL A 162 11.09 12.44 17.08
C VAL A 162 9.95 12.71 18.06
N GLU A 163 10.17 13.56 19.07
CA GLU A 163 9.12 13.98 19.99
C GLU A 163 8.10 14.91 19.30
N GLU A 164 8.58 15.81 18.44
CA GLU A 164 7.69 16.64 17.60
C GLU A 164 6.78 15.79 16.69
N LEU A 165 7.31 14.74 16.05
CA LEU A 165 6.51 13.76 15.30
C LEU A 165 5.45 13.09 16.18
N ALA A 166 5.79 12.77 17.43
CA ALA A 166 4.83 12.16 18.36
C ALA A 166 3.69 13.13 18.70
N GLN A 167 3.99 14.42 18.87
CA GLN A 167 3.00 15.47 19.10
C GLN A 167 2.14 15.72 17.86
N ALA A 168 2.73 15.84 16.68
CA ALA A 168 2.00 16.02 15.42
C ALA A 168 1.02 14.87 15.16
N LYS A 169 1.47 13.62 15.38
CA LYS A 169 0.61 12.43 15.31
C LYS A 169 -0.57 12.54 16.28
N LYS A 170 -0.32 12.93 17.53
CA LYS A 170 -1.37 13.06 18.55
C LYS A 170 -2.40 14.12 18.14
N SER A 171 -1.96 15.30 17.71
CA SER A 171 -2.84 16.39 17.24
C SER A 171 -3.72 15.97 16.07
N CYS A 172 -3.16 15.23 15.10
CA CYS A 172 -3.94 14.68 13.99
C CYS A 172 -5.00 13.68 14.46
N HIS A 173 -4.61 12.73 15.32
CA HIS A 173 -5.51 11.70 15.83
C HIS A 173 -6.60 12.25 16.76
N ASP A 174 -6.34 13.34 17.48
CA ASP A 174 -7.34 13.98 18.34
C ASP A 174 -8.38 14.75 17.51
N ARG A 175 -8.03 15.24 16.31
CA ARG A 175 -8.94 15.94 15.40
C ARG A 175 -9.81 15.03 14.53
N TYR A 176 -9.32 13.82 14.18
CA TYR A 176 -9.98 12.90 13.25
C TYR A 176 -10.37 11.55 13.88
N LYS A 177 -10.60 11.53 15.20
CA LYS A 177 -10.97 10.33 15.95
C LYS A 177 -12.42 9.90 15.75
#